data_AF-A0A349MLJ2-F1
#
_entry.id   AF-A0A349MLJ2-F1
#
_cell.length_a   1.000
_cell.length_b   1.000
_cell.length_c   1.000
_cell.angle_alpha   90.00
_cell.angle_beta   90.00
_cell.angle_gamma   90.00
#
_symmetry.space_group_name_H-M   'P 1'
#
loop_
_entity.id
_entity.type
_entity.pdbx_description
1 polymer ?
#
loop_
_entity_poly.entity_id
_entity_poly.type
_entity_poly.pdbx_seq_one_letter_code
_entity_poly.pdbx_strand_id
1 'polypeptide(L)'
;EVPVLSQPPKADIILLQRKGGRTEEQRLLMADGLVDLDVAQILADVKVTQSLNERVFAKAYRYDDSYLEYAKLERHQLRTVIISSITPQRSLLKSCSFQPIGINGVYENQPIFGRTLRLILPNQLDNHARNAPLKCFASRIEERKKAFETLEMDSFPHVSESFNAVVTGLRSNFMKNSLSHLDDAGLTPDSVMLVGRRMLEAT
;
A
#
# COMPACT_ATOMS: atom_id res chain seq x y z
N GLU A 1 -10.18 -30.66 -21.04
CA GLU A 1 -10.05 -29.54 -20.09
C GLU A 1 -8.64 -28.99 -20.18
N VAL A 2 -8.46 -27.67 -20.06
CA VAL A 2 -7.13 -27.04 -20.04
C VAL A 2 -6.90 -26.55 -18.62
N PRO A 3 -5.85 -27.00 -17.92
CA PRO A 3 -5.55 -26.52 -16.58
C PRO A 3 -5.17 -25.04 -16.66
N VAL A 4 -6.07 -24.16 -16.21
CA VAL A 4 -5.89 -22.70 -16.32
C VAL A 4 -4.91 -22.19 -15.26
N LEU A 5 -4.75 -22.89 -14.13
CA LEU A 5 -3.79 -22.55 -13.09
C LEU A 5 -3.25 -23.84 -12.43
N SER A 6 -1.94 -24.06 -12.48
CA SER A 6 -1.25 -25.18 -11.82
C SER A 6 -0.72 -24.81 -10.42
N GLN A 7 -0.54 -23.52 -10.15
CA GLN A 7 -0.15 -22.95 -8.85
C GLN A 7 -0.77 -21.56 -8.69
N PRO A 8 -1.27 -21.18 -7.50
CA PRO A 8 -1.79 -19.83 -7.28
C PRO A 8 -0.67 -18.80 -7.47
N PRO A 9 -0.93 -17.69 -8.18
CA PRO A 9 0.08 -16.66 -8.37
C PRO A 9 0.54 -16.10 -7.01
N LYS A 10 1.85 -16.11 -6.75
CA LYS A 10 2.41 -15.34 -5.63
C LYS A 10 2.10 -13.87 -5.90
N ALA A 11 1.34 -13.28 -4.98
CA ALA A 11 0.87 -11.92 -5.13
C ALA A 11 1.70 -11.01 -4.21
N ASP A 12 2.21 -9.90 -4.75
CA ASP A 12 2.89 -8.84 -3.99
C ASP A 12 1.86 -8.00 -3.22
N ILE A 13 1.02 -8.69 -2.45
CA ILE A 13 -0.16 -8.11 -1.81
C ILE A 13 -0.01 -8.20 -0.31
N ILE A 14 -0.26 -7.07 0.34
CA ILE A 14 -0.44 -6.99 1.78
C ILE A 14 -1.92 -7.22 2.08
N LEU A 15 -2.18 -8.25 2.87
CA LEU A 15 -3.51 -8.57 3.35
C LEU A 15 -3.73 -7.92 4.71
N LEU A 16 -4.63 -6.94 4.77
CA LEU A 16 -5.06 -6.34 6.02
C LEU A 16 -6.33 -7.05 6.48
N GLN A 17 -6.13 -8.17 7.16
CA GLN A 17 -7.17 -8.99 7.78
C GLN A 17 -7.35 -8.61 9.25
N ARG A 18 -8.59 -8.67 9.76
CA ARG A 18 -8.81 -8.74 11.21
C ARG A 18 -9.92 -9.68 11.63
N LYS A 19 -9.68 -10.29 12.80
CA LYS A 19 -10.69 -10.98 13.60
C LYS A 19 -11.36 -9.93 14.51
N GLY A 20 -12.44 -9.31 14.03
CA GLY A 20 -13.21 -8.29 14.76
C GLY A 20 -13.10 -6.87 14.19
N GLY A 21 -13.80 -5.91 14.81
CA GLY A 21 -13.83 -4.50 14.41
C GLY A 21 -12.50 -3.77 14.62
N ARG A 22 -12.32 -2.60 13.99
CA ARG A 22 -11.15 -1.74 14.20
C ARG A 22 -11.33 -0.90 15.47
N THR A 23 -10.33 -0.90 16.35
CA THR A 23 -10.27 0.05 17.48
C THR A 23 -10.01 1.47 16.95
N GLU A 24 -10.30 2.46 17.78
CA GLU A 24 -10.12 3.87 17.40
C GLU A 24 -8.64 4.21 17.23
N GLU A 25 -7.77 3.72 18.10
CA GLU A 25 -6.31 3.88 18.02
C GLU A 25 -5.78 3.33 16.69
N GLN A 26 -6.35 2.22 16.23
CA GLN A 26 -5.98 1.63 14.96
C GLN A 26 -6.51 2.41 13.76
N ARG A 27 -7.70 3.01 13.85
CA ARG A 27 -8.21 3.92 12.81
C ARG A 27 -7.34 5.17 12.70
N LEU A 28 -6.87 5.70 13.83
CA LEU A 28 -5.97 6.86 13.86
C LEU A 28 -4.62 6.60 13.17
N LEU A 29 -4.18 5.34 13.11
CA LEU A 29 -2.96 4.92 12.41
C LEU A 29 -3.18 4.51 10.95
N MET A 30 -4.43 4.44 10.48
CA MET A 30 -4.72 4.13 9.08
C MET A 30 -4.62 5.38 8.22
N ALA A 31 -3.89 5.25 7.12
CA ALA A 31 -3.77 6.31 6.14
C ALA A 31 -5.10 6.61 5.46
N ASP A 32 -5.19 7.83 4.95
CA ASP A 32 -6.31 8.30 4.15
C ASP A 32 -6.52 7.39 2.93
N GLY A 33 -7.79 7.11 2.61
CA GLY A 33 -8.18 6.14 1.60
C GLY A 33 -8.20 4.68 2.08
N LEU A 34 -7.65 4.37 3.26
CA LEU A 34 -7.83 3.08 3.94
C LEU A 34 -8.77 3.20 5.14
N VAL A 35 -8.68 4.31 5.88
CA VAL A 35 -9.43 4.51 7.13
C VAL A 35 -10.95 4.54 6.94
N ASP A 36 -11.42 5.03 5.79
CA ASP A 36 -12.84 5.14 5.44
C ASP A 36 -13.45 3.84 4.91
N LEU A 37 -12.63 2.79 4.72
CA LEU A 37 -13.09 1.49 4.23
C LEU A 37 -13.72 0.66 5.36
N ASP A 38 -15.05 0.63 5.39
CA ASP A 38 -15.80 -0.27 6.28
C ASP A 38 -15.94 -1.68 5.68
N VAL A 39 -14.81 -2.38 5.61
CA VAL A 39 -14.72 -3.75 5.08
C VAL A 39 -13.93 -4.64 6.03
N ALA A 40 -14.25 -5.93 6.03
CA ALA A 40 -13.58 -6.94 6.85
C ALA A 40 -12.11 -7.11 6.44
N GLN A 41 -11.81 -7.04 5.14
CA GLN A 41 -10.47 -7.29 4.61
C GLN A 41 -10.10 -6.33 3.49
N ILE A 42 -8.83 -5.91 3.48
CA ILE A 42 -8.25 -5.10 2.41
C ILE A 42 -7.11 -5.88 1.75
N LEU A 43 -7.18 -5.96 0.42
CA LEU A 43 -6.16 -6.53 -0.45
C LEU A 43 -5.34 -5.39 -1.05
N ALA A 44 -4.15 -5.11 -0.50
CA ALA A 44 -3.33 -3.96 -0.92
C ALA A 44 -2.15 -4.38 -1.81
N ASP A 45 -2.12 -3.92 -3.06
CA ASP A 45 -1.00 -4.09 -3.99
C ASP A 45 -0.14 -2.81 -4.02
N VAL A 46 1.13 -2.90 -3.63
CA VAL A 46 2.03 -1.74 -3.53
C VAL A 46 2.98 -1.69 -4.74
N LYS A 47 2.88 -0.63 -5.54
CA LYS A 47 3.71 -0.37 -6.73
C LYS A 47 4.72 0.72 -6.45
N VAL A 48 5.93 0.32 -6.04
CA VAL A 48 7.02 1.25 -5.73
C VAL A 48 7.78 1.71 -6.98
N THR A 49 8.24 0.76 -7.80
CA THR A 49 9.03 1.04 -9.02
C THR A 49 8.25 0.81 -10.31
N GLN A 50 7.12 0.10 -10.23
CA GLN A 50 6.32 -0.26 -11.41
C GLN A 50 5.28 0.83 -11.75
N SER A 51 5.34 1.35 -12.98
CA SER A 51 4.29 2.22 -13.52
C SER A 51 2.98 1.47 -13.71
N LEU A 52 1.86 2.11 -13.37
CA LEU A 52 0.53 1.55 -13.61
C LEU A 52 0.22 1.47 -15.11
N ASN A 53 -0.51 0.43 -15.48
CA ASN A 53 -1.07 0.21 -16.81
C ASN A 53 -2.27 -0.74 -16.69
N GLU A 54 -2.97 -0.97 -17.79
CA GLU A 54 -4.17 -1.83 -17.84
C GLU A 54 -3.92 -3.25 -17.32
N ARG A 55 -2.72 -3.81 -17.53
CA ARG A 55 -2.37 -5.15 -17.03
C ARG A 55 -2.29 -5.18 -15.52
N VAL A 56 -1.83 -4.10 -14.88
CA VAL A 56 -1.82 -3.99 -13.41
C VAL A 56 -3.25 -4.04 -12.86
N PHE A 57 -4.18 -3.31 -13.48
CA PHE A 57 -5.58 -3.32 -13.05
C PHE A 57 -6.25 -4.68 -13.31
N ALA A 58 -6.02 -5.30 -14.47
CA ALA A 58 -6.52 -6.64 -14.76
C ALA A 58 -5.99 -7.69 -13.75
N LYS A 59 -4.71 -7.58 -13.37
CA LYS A 59 -4.10 -8.43 -12.33
C LYS A 59 -4.77 -8.20 -10.97
N ALA A 60 -5.03 -6.94 -10.59
CA ALA A 60 -5.71 -6.60 -9.35
C ALA A 60 -7.13 -7.18 -9.30
N TYR A 61 -7.92 -7.08 -10.37
CA TYR A 61 -9.25 -7.71 -10.43
C TYR A 61 -9.19 -9.23 -10.31
N ARG A 62 -8.22 -9.87 -10.96
CA ARG A 62 -8.04 -11.32 -10.86
C ARG A 62 -7.73 -11.73 -9.41
N TYR A 63 -6.90 -10.96 -8.73
CA TYR A 63 -6.57 -11.19 -7.33
C TYR A 63 -7.75 -10.96 -6.40
N ASP A 64 -8.53 -9.90 -6.63
CA ASP A 64 -9.76 -9.62 -5.91
C ASP A 64 -10.74 -10.80 -5.98
N ASP A 65 -11.03 -11.31 -7.18
CA ASP A 65 -11.94 -12.45 -7.37
C ASP A 65 -11.41 -13.75 -6.75
N SER A 66 -10.14 -14.08 -7.05
CA SER A 66 -9.54 -15.33 -6.55
C SER A 66 -9.48 -15.36 -5.02
N TYR A 67 -9.17 -14.20 -4.43
CA TYR A 67 -9.08 -14.07 -2.98
C TYR A 67 -10.46 -14.10 -2.31
N LEU A 68 -11.46 -13.43 -2.89
CA LEU A 68 -12.83 -13.47 -2.40
C LEU A 68 -13.36 -14.92 -2.30
N GLU A 69 -13.14 -15.72 -3.35
CA GLU A 69 -13.55 -17.12 -3.40
C GLU A 69 -12.77 -17.97 -2.38
N TYR A 70 -11.44 -17.84 -2.36
CA TYR A 70 -10.59 -18.56 -1.41
C TYR A 70 -10.96 -18.27 0.06
N ALA A 71 -11.19 -17.00 0.39
CA ALA A 71 -11.51 -16.54 1.73
C ALA A 71 -12.99 -16.69 2.10
N LYS A 72 -13.84 -17.13 1.16
CA LYS A 72 -15.31 -17.27 1.32
C LYS A 72 -15.98 -15.99 1.83
N LEU A 73 -15.58 -14.86 1.26
CA LEU A 73 -16.11 -13.55 1.61
C LEU A 73 -17.24 -13.14 0.66
N GLU A 74 -18.14 -12.29 1.13
CA GLU A 74 -19.06 -11.56 0.27
C GLU A 74 -18.38 -10.33 -0.33
N ARG A 75 -18.82 -9.87 -1.51
CA ARG A 75 -18.16 -8.76 -2.24
C ARG A 75 -18.00 -7.49 -1.39
N HIS A 76 -18.97 -7.20 -0.53
CA HIS A 76 -18.94 -6.02 0.35
C HIS A 76 -17.93 -6.13 1.51
N GLN A 77 -17.41 -7.33 1.79
CA GLN A 77 -16.47 -7.59 2.87
C GLN A 77 -15.00 -7.45 2.45
N LEU A 78 -14.73 -7.32 1.15
CA LEU A 78 -13.40 -7.18 0.58
C LEU A 78 -13.26 -5.86 -0.15
N ARG A 79 -12.11 -5.19 0.03
CA ARG A 79 -11.70 -4.08 -0.84
C ARG A 79 -10.30 -4.31 -1.39
N THR A 80 -10.13 -4.16 -2.70
CA THR A 80 -8.79 -4.11 -3.30
C THR A 80 -8.31 -2.68 -3.48
N VAL A 81 -7.09 -2.43 -3.02
CA VAL A 81 -6.43 -1.12 -3.04
C VAL A 81 -5.10 -1.26 -3.76
N ILE A 82 -4.79 -0.34 -4.65
CA ILE A 82 -3.49 -0.19 -5.29
C ILE A 82 -2.84 1.06 -4.70
N ILE A 83 -1.63 0.93 -4.16
CA ILE A 83 -0.83 2.05 -3.67
C ILE A 83 0.29 2.28 -4.67
N SER A 84 0.31 3.41 -5.37
CA SER A 84 1.27 3.67 -6.44
C SER A 84 2.18 4.85 -6.12
N SER A 85 3.46 4.55 -5.98
CA SER A 85 4.52 5.55 -5.80
C SER A 85 4.74 6.37 -7.06
N ILE A 86 4.46 5.82 -8.24
CA ILE A 86 4.53 6.54 -9.52
C ILE A 86 3.14 7.10 -9.83
N THR A 87 3.05 8.41 -9.99
CA THR A 87 1.78 9.06 -10.37
C THR A 87 1.40 8.64 -11.79
N PRO A 88 0.25 7.98 -11.99
CA PRO A 88 -0.20 7.57 -13.31
C PRO A 88 -0.57 8.76 -14.19
N GLN A 89 -0.52 8.56 -15.51
CA GLN A 89 -0.99 9.56 -16.47
C GLN A 89 -2.51 9.76 -16.36
N ARG A 90 -2.96 11.00 -16.55
CA ARG A 90 -4.41 11.34 -16.52
C ARG A 90 -5.23 10.56 -17.53
N SER A 91 -4.66 10.28 -18.70
CA SER A 91 -5.28 9.47 -19.76
C SER A 91 -5.59 8.06 -19.29
N LEU A 92 -4.66 7.42 -18.57
CA LEU A 92 -4.83 6.08 -17.99
C LEU A 92 -5.93 6.07 -16.92
N LEU A 93 -5.94 7.06 -16.02
CA LEU A 93 -7.00 7.18 -15.02
C LEU A 93 -8.38 7.30 -15.69
N LYS A 94 -8.47 8.12 -16.75
CA LYS A 94 -9.71 8.30 -17.52
C LYS A 94 -10.13 7.02 -18.25
N SER A 95 -9.22 6.33 -18.93
CA SER A 95 -9.55 5.09 -19.65
C SER A 95 -10.00 3.97 -18.72
N CYS A 96 -9.44 3.92 -17.51
CA CYS A 96 -9.84 2.98 -16.47
C CYS A 96 -10.93 3.52 -15.53
N SER A 97 -11.56 4.64 -15.88
CA SER A 97 -12.72 5.22 -15.17
C SER A 97 -12.47 5.54 -13.69
N PHE A 98 -11.24 5.88 -13.31
CA PHE A 98 -10.88 6.38 -11.97
C PHE A 98 -11.29 7.84 -11.78
N GLN A 99 -11.91 8.13 -10.63
CA GLN A 99 -12.35 9.45 -10.23
C GLN A 99 -11.89 9.75 -8.80
N PRO A 100 -11.54 11.01 -8.47
CA PRO A 100 -11.22 11.39 -7.11
C PRO A 100 -12.45 11.26 -6.21
N ILE A 101 -12.27 10.83 -4.96
CA ILE A 101 -13.38 10.59 -4.00
C ILE A 101 -13.48 11.64 -2.89
N GLY A 102 -12.92 12.82 -3.10
CA GLY A 102 -12.91 13.92 -2.11
C GLY A 102 -11.77 13.87 -1.09
N ILE A 103 -10.92 12.83 -1.13
CA ILE A 103 -9.68 12.72 -0.36
C ILE A 103 -8.51 12.93 -1.32
N ASN A 104 -7.59 13.83 -0.98
CA ASN A 104 -6.45 14.17 -1.83
C ASN A 104 -5.58 12.93 -2.07
N GLY A 105 -5.23 12.65 -3.33
CA GLY A 105 -4.47 11.46 -3.70
C GLY A 105 -5.22 10.13 -3.68
N VAL A 106 -6.53 10.14 -3.42
CA VAL A 106 -7.35 8.91 -3.42
C VAL A 106 -8.38 8.93 -4.54
N TYR A 107 -8.34 7.87 -5.34
CA TYR A 107 -9.20 7.67 -6.49
C TYR A 107 -9.91 6.32 -6.40
N GLU A 108 -11.05 6.23 -7.04
CA GLU A 108 -11.82 5.00 -7.14
C GLU A 108 -12.38 4.86 -8.55
N ASN A 109 -12.36 3.65 -9.10
CA ASN A 109 -12.96 3.45 -10.41
C ASN A 109 -14.46 3.21 -10.32
N GLN A 110 -15.16 3.58 -11.38
CA GLN A 110 -16.57 3.23 -11.56
C GLN A 110 -16.76 1.71 -11.44
N PRO A 111 -17.77 1.23 -10.70
CA PRO A 111 -17.96 -0.19 -10.46
C PRO A 111 -18.09 -1.00 -11.76
N ILE A 112 -17.31 -2.07 -11.89
CA ILE A 112 -17.42 -3.04 -12.99
C ILE A 112 -17.92 -4.36 -12.39
N PHE A 113 -19.16 -4.76 -12.71
CA PHE A 113 -19.81 -5.94 -12.13
C PHE A 113 -19.79 -5.97 -10.58
N GLY A 114 -20.03 -4.80 -9.96
CA GLY A 114 -19.99 -4.64 -8.50
C GLY A 114 -18.59 -4.59 -7.90
N ARG A 115 -17.54 -4.55 -8.73
CA ARG A 115 -16.14 -4.49 -8.31
C ARG A 115 -15.61 -3.08 -8.44
N THR A 116 -14.83 -2.67 -7.46
CA THR A 116 -14.20 -1.35 -7.41
C THR A 116 -12.81 -1.52 -6.83
N LEU A 117 -11.83 -0.97 -7.53
CA LEU A 117 -10.47 -0.78 -7.08
C LEU A 117 -10.32 0.64 -6.55
N ARG A 118 -9.64 0.75 -5.43
CA ARG A 118 -9.17 2.03 -4.94
C ARG A 118 -7.71 2.23 -5.34
N LEU A 119 -7.36 3.45 -5.72
CA LEU A 119 -6.00 3.85 -6.01
C LEU A 119 -5.59 4.95 -5.02
N ILE A 120 -4.46 4.75 -4.35
CA ILE A 120 -3.85 5.70 -3.43
C ILE A 120 -2.51 6.14 -4.00
N LEU A 121 -2.29 7.45 -4.08
CA LEU A 121 -1.05 8.07 -4.56
C LEU A 121 -0.34 8.76 -3.40
N PRO A 122 0.70 8.15 -2.79
CA PRO A 122 1.36 8.71 -1.61
C PRO A 122 1.93 10.12 -1.81
N ASN A 123 2.37 10.46 -3.03
CA ASN A 123 2.86 11.81 -3.36
C ASN A 123 1.79 12.91 -3.28
N GLN A 124 0.51 12.54 -3.24
CA GLN A 124 -0.62 13.47 -3.23
C GLN A 124 -1.36 13.47 -1.89
N LEU A 125 -1.13 12.48 -1.02
CA LEU A 125 -1.74 12.47 0.31
C LEU A 125 -1.31 13.70 1.13
N ASP A 126 -2.21 14.21 1.96
CA ASP A 126 -1.92 15.35 2.83
C ASP A 126 -0.89 14.98 3.91
N ASN A 127 -0.19 15.99 4.45
CA ASN A 127 0.87 15.83 5.46
C ASN A 127 0.32 15.59 6.87
N HIS A 128 -0.54 14.59 7.02
CA HIS A 128 -1.02 14.12 8.31
C HIS A 128 -0.17 12.97 8.85
N ALA A 129 -0.01 12.88 10.17
CA ALA A 129 0.76 11.81 10.81
C ALA A 129 0.31 10.41 10.36
N ARG A 130 -1.01 10.18 10.23
CA ARG A 130 -1.57 8.90 9.76
C ARG A 130 -1.15 8.51 8.33
N ASN A 131 -0.79 9.47 7.49
CA ASN A 131 -0.35 9.21 6.12
C ASN A 131 1.14 8.90 6.05
N ALA A 132 1.93 9.26 7.08
CA ALA A 132 3.38 9.11 7.07
C ALA A 132 3.85 7.69 6.70
N PRO A 133 3.25 6.58 7.21
CA PRO A 133 3.65 5.23 6.80
C PRO A 133 3.52 4.99 5.28
N LEU A 134 2.44 5.44 4.63
CA LEU A 134 2.30 5.30 3.17
C LEU A 134 3.21 6.26 2.42
N LYS A 135 3.42 7.47 2.95
CA LYS A 135 4.27 8.50 2.33
C LYS A 135 5.76 8.13 2.35
N CYS A 136 6.20 7.19 3.19
CA CYS A 136 7.53 6.56 3.09
C CYS A 136 7.78 5.92 1.71
N PHE A 137 6.72 5.50 1.01
CA PHE A 137 6.80 4.92 -0.33
C PHE A 137 6.65 5.96 -1.45
N ALA A 138 6.46 7.25 -1.14
CA ALA A 138 6.35 8.29 -2.17
C ALA A 138 7.58 8.31 -3.10
N SER A 139 7.40 8.54 -4.40
CA SER A 139 8.56 8.63 -5.32
C SER A 139 9.36 9.92 -5.15
N ARG A 140 8.74 10.99 -4.63
CA ARG A 140 9.42 12.26 -4.32
C ARG A 140 10.23 12.15 -3.04
N ILE A 141 11.52 12.48 -3.10
CA ILE A 141 12.44 12.42 -1.95
C ILE A 141 11.98 13.32 -0.79
N GLU A 142 11.46 14.52 -1.08
CA GLU A 142 10.97 15.45 -0.06
C GLU A 142 9.76 14.89 0.70
N GLU A 143 8.85 14.20 0.01
CA GLU A 143 7.69 13.56 0.64
C GLU A 143 8.12 12.41 1.56
N ARG A 144 9.11 11.61 1.13
CA ARG A 144 9.68 10.54 1.96
C ARG A 144 10.41 11.09 3.18
N LYS A 145 11.21 12.14 3.01
CA LYS A 145 11.95 12.77 4.11
C LYS A 145 11.01 13.26 5.21
N LYS A 146 9.98 14.02 4.84
CA LYS A 146 8.94 14.50 5.79
C LYS A 146 8.21 13.35 6.47
N ALA A 147 7.92 12.28 5.73
CA ALA A 147 7.28 11.10 6.28
C ALA A 147 8.14 10.42 7.35
N PHE A 148 9.43 10.18 7.07
CA PHE A 148 10.34 9.59 8.06
C PHE A 148 10.56 10.51 9.27
N GLU A 149 10.72 11.82 9.06
CA GLU A 149 10.80 12.79 10.16
C GLU A 149 9.55 12.72 11.05
N THR A 150 8.35 12.62 10.46
CA THR A 150 7.09 12.50 11.21
C THR A 150 7.03 11.21 12.04
N LEU A 151 7.51 10.08 11.50
CA LEU A 151 7.51 8.79 12.20
C LEU A 151 8.54 8.70 13.33
N GLU A 152 9.56 9.54 13.29
CA GLU A 152 10.63 9.61 14.31
C GLU A 152 10.31 10.60 15.45
N MET A 153 9.21 11.36 15.35
CA MET A 153 8.79 12.26 16.42
C MET A 153 8.24 11.47 17.62
N ASP A 154 8.59 11.88 18.84
CA ASP A 154 8.04 11.30 20.09
C ASP A 154 6.51 11.37 20.19
N SER A 155 5.89 12.30 19.45
CA SER A 155 4.43 12.44 19.38
C SER A 155 3.76 11.42 18.46
N PHE A 156 4.52 10.70 17.63
CA PHE A 156 3.98 9.61 16.83
C PHE A 156 3.75 8.39 17.72
N PRO A 157 2.56 7.74 17.67
CA PRO A 157 2.28 6.63 18.56
C PRO A 157 3.32 5.52 18.43
N HIS A 158 3.93 5.12 19.55
CA HIS A 158 4.80 3.96 19.58
C HIS A 158 3.99 2.70 19.28
N VAL A 159 4.14 2.18 18.06
CA VAL A 159 3.37 1.02 17.60
C VAL A 159 4.01 -0.28 18.06
N SER A 160 5.31 -0.49 17.80
CA SER A 160 6.12 -1.63 18.26
C SER A 160 7.58 -1.47 17.89
N GLU A 161 8.48 -2.23 18.52
CA GLU A 161 9.89 -2.34 18.10
C GLU A 161 10.03 -2.83 16.65
N SER A 162 9.17 -3.76 16.23
CA SER A 162 9.17 -4.27 14.86
C SER A 162 8.79 -3.19 13.85
N PHE A 163 7.83 -2.32 14.20
CA PHE A 163 7.50 -1.16 13.38
C PHE A 163 8.68 -0.20 13.25
N ASN A 164 9.34 0.13 14.37
CA ASN A 164 10.53 0.99 14.37
C ASN A 164 11.64 0.39 13.50
N ALA A 165 11.93 -0.90 13.64
CA ALA A 165 12.90 -1.59 12.79
C ALA A 165 12.51 -1.48 11.30
N VAL A 166 11.24 -1.70 10.94
CA VAL A 166 10.80 -1.55 9.55
C VAL A 166 11.01 -0.11 9.06
N VAL A 167 10.62 0.90 9.83
CA VAL A 167 10.78 2.32 9.45
C VAL A 167 12.26 2.68 9.28
N THR A 168 13.12 2.31 10.22
CA THR A 168 14.57 2.53 10.15
C THR A 168 15.18 1.83 8.93
N GLY A 169 14.78 0.58 8.68
CA GLY A 169 15.22 -0.18 7.51
C GLY A 169 14.78 0.45 6.19
N LEU A 170 13.52 0.90 6.10
CA LEU A 170 12.99 1.61 4.93
C LEU A 170 13.77 2.89 4.68
N ARG A 171 14.00 3.70 5.71
CA ARG A 171 14.76 4.95 5.61
C ARG A 171 16.17 4.69 5.08
N SER A 172 16.87 3.71 5.64
CA SER A 172 18.23 3.36 5.23
C SER A 172 18.27 3.00 3.74
N ASN A 173 17.34 2.17 3.28
CA ASN A 173 17.29 1.76 1.87
C ASN A 173 16.87 2.91 0.93
N PHE A 174 15.81 3.65 1.29
CA PHE A 174 15.22 4.68 0.43
C PHE A 174 16.00 5.99 0.39
N MET A 175 16.76 6.30 1.43
CA MET A 175 17.57 7.53 1.50
C MET A 175 19.02 7.31 1.03
N LYS A 176 19.54 6.08 1.06
CA LYS A 176 20.89 5.77 0.53
C LYS A 176 20.88 5.41 -0.95
N ASN A 177 19.80 4.80 -1.45
CA ASN A 177 19.68 4.39 -2.85
C ASN A 177 18.55 5.16 -3.56
N SER A 178 18.76 5.56 -4.81
CA SER A 178 17.65 5.98 -5.67
C SER A 178 16.69 4.80 -5.87
N LEU A 179 15.38 5.04 -5.90
CA LEU A 179 14.35 4.01 -6.12
C LEU A 179 14.60 3.19 -7.40
N SER A 180 15.32 3.77 -8.36
CA SER A 180 15.76 3.12 -9.61
C SER A 180 16.81 2.01 -9.45
N HIS A 181 17.44 1.88 -8.28
CA HIS A 181 18.46 0.84 -8.01
C HIS A 181 17.91 -0.35 -7.20
N LEU A 182 16.61 -0.40 -6.94
CA LEU A 182 15.97 -1.48 -6.15
C LEU A 182 15.67 -2.75 -6.98
N ASP A 183 15.93 -2.72 -8.28
CA ASP A 183 15.41 -3.69 -9.25
C ASP A 183 16.12 -5.07 -9.23
N ASP A 184 17.32 -5.21 -8.67
CA ASP A 184 18.09 -6.47 -8.78
C ASP A 184 17.92 -7.44 -7.60
N ALA A 185 17.52 -6.97 -6.41
CA ALA A 185 17.30 -7.81 -5.23
C ALA A 185 15.87 -7.71 -4.65
N GLY A 186 15.12 -6.67 -5.02
CA GLY A 186 13.81 -6.38 -4.46
C GLY A 186 13.88 -5.93 -2.99
N LEU A 187 13.01 -5.00 -2.62
CA LEU A 187 12.81 -4.64 -1.21
C LEU A 187 11.82 -5.65 -0.60
N THR A 188 12.30 -6.58 0.24
CA THR A 188 11.42 -7.53 0.93
C THR A 188 11.19 -7.08 2.38
N PRO A 189 10.04 -7.42 2.99
CA PRO A 189 9.79 -7.09 4.40
C PRO A 189 10.90 -7.60 5.34
N ASP A 190 11.39 -8.82 5.10
CA ASP A 190 12.44 -9.44 5.91
C ASP A 190 13.79 -8.72 5.79
N SER A 191 14.17 -8.32 4.56
CA SER A 191 15.44 -7.61 4.36
C SER A 191 15.40 -6.22 4.99
N VAL A 192 14.28 -5.51 4.85
CA VAL A 192 14.04 -4.21 5.49
C VAL A 192 14.11 -4.33 7.01
N MET A 193 13.42 -5.30 7.59
CA MET A 193 13.38 -5.50 9.04
C MET A 193 14.77 -5.87 9.59
N LEU A 194 15.52 -6.73 8.90
CA LEU A 194 16.87 -7.11 9.30
C LEU A 194 17.83 -5.92 9.32
N VAL A 195 17.79 -5.08 8.27
CA VAL A 195 18.61 -3.85 8.20
C VAL A 195 18.24 -2.91 9.35
N GLY A 196 16.94 -2.74 9.63
CA GLY A 196 16.45 -1.90 10.70
C GLY A 196 16.91 -2.33 12.09
N ARG A 197 16.75 -3.62 12.43
CA ARG A 197 17.18 -4.15 13.73
C ARG A 197 18.67 -3.95 13.98
N ARG A 198 19.51 -4.27 13.00
CA ARG A 198 20.97 -4.07 13.09
C ARG A 198 21.36 -2.61 13.33
N MET A 199 20.61 -1.66 12.79
CA MET A 199 20.87 -0.25 13.01
C MET A 199 20.44 0.21 14.41
N LEU A 200 19.28 -0.27 14.89
CA LEU A 200 18.81 0.04 16.24
C LEU A 200 19.70 -0.58 17.32
N GLU A 201 20.27 -1.77 17.10
CA GLU A 201 21.23 -2.42 18.00
C GLU A 201 22.60 -1.71 18.05
N ALA A 202 22.93 -0.92 17.03
CA ALA A 202 24.21 -0.21 16.92
C ALA A 202 24.16 1.24 17.47
N THR A 203 23.00 1.69 17.97
CA THR A 203 22.75 3.04 18.52
C THR A 203 22.65 2.96 20.04
#